data_AF-A0AAE0X4L5-F1
#
_entry.id   AF-A0AAE0X4L5-F1
#
_cell.length_a   1.000
_cell.length_b   1.000
_cell.length_c   1.000
_cell.angle_alpha   90.00
_cell.angle_beta   90.00
_cell.angle_gamma   90.00
#
_symmetry.space_group_name_H-M   'P 1'
#
loop_
_entity.id
_entity.type
_entity.pdbx_description
1 polymer ?
#
loop_
_entity_poly.entity_id
_entity_poly.type
_entity_poly.pdbx_seq_one_letter_code
_entity_poly.pdbx_strand_id
1 'polypeptide(L)'
;MVNQHTSPFKINLLNGLEAEEHAGPSSSSHGVFSAAAAPAAAAPPLEKQFSPASANLSTLLPASRRTKDDDIKASTLDLEYLREELCTKRLDVILNRLWMVGRPMPPRPLHYQRLLSREVFVTERMDMHLVWTEGRIFVKPIPRLLLATEFWTDYLACDQACCAPVPRWGTGFSQPAQPKWPASPPRPECDRRRIRRSCLGFLFSYTALIAYESDFKEAKNLHLVPREVKWSAWRIFVRELLDETEGKIYQKVSKRFLYGELRLSRLNKIYIFARRVPRGYMNRWSRYSGFFKENLTWLASVVGYVAIILTALQVGLTTKSLPENDSFQTFSTGFTIFSLVGPIGVLLLLIVYFLAVFTANWLATESFEKQRMDMMHIDSLTEE
;
A
#
# COMPACT_ATOMS: atom_id res chain seq x y z
N MET A 1 19.54 -14.45 -16.79
CA MET A 1 18.98 -15.12 -15.59
C MET A 1 19.60 -14.45 -14.39
N VAL A 2 18.88 -13.56 -13.70
CA VAL A 2 19.45 -12.78 -12.60
C VAL A 2 19.50 -13.63 -11.33
N ASN A 3 20.66 -13.64 -10.66
CA ASN A 3 20.96 -14.41 -9.45
C ASN A 3 19.96 -14.07 -8.33
N GLN A 4 19.10 -15.02 -7.99
CA GLN A 4 18.14 -14.90 -6.87
C GLN A 4 18.79 -15.09 -5.49
N HIS A 5 20.12 -15.26 -5.47
CA HIS A 5 20.93 -15.57 -4.30
C HIS A 5 21.65 -14.35 -3.71
N THR A 6 21.63 -13.19 -4.38
CA THR A 6 22.32 -11.98 -3.92
C THR A 6 21.33 -10.91 -3.45
N SER A 7 21.77 -10.08 -2.50
CA SER A 7 21.08 -8.85 -2.13
C SER A 7 20.86 -7.97 -3.38
N PRO A 8 19.72 -7.25 -3.50
CA PRO A 8 19.44 -6.34 -4.62
C PRO A 8 20.22 -5.01 -4.56
N PHE A 9 21.13 -4.89 -3.60
CA PHE A 9 22.05 -3.79 -3.40
C PHE A 9 23.23 -4.30 -2.59
N LYS A 10 24.40 -3.71 -2.80
CA LYS A 10 25.65 -4.12 -2.15
C LYS A 10 25.96 -3.27 -0.92
N ILE A 11 25.46 -2.04 -0.87
CA ILE A 11 25.71 -1.13 0.25
C ILE A 11 24.86 -1.51 1.48
N ASN A 12 25.52 -1.73 2.62
CA ASN A 12 24.80 -1.84 3.89
C ASN A 12 24.47 -0.42 4.39
N LEU A 13 23.20 -0.03 4.28
CA LEU A 13 22.74 1.32 4.63
C LEU A 13 22.80 1.62 6.14
N LEU A 14 22.90 0.60 6.99
CA LEU A 14 23.02 0.76 8.44
C LEU A 14 24.47 1.04 8.90
N ASN A 15 25.47 0.63 8.10
CA ASN A 15 26.90 0.76 8.42
C ASN A 15 27.63 1.75 7.49
N GLY A 16 26.91 2.72 6.91
CA GLY A 16 27.40 3.54 5.81
C GLY A 16 28.67 4.36 6.10
N LEU A 17 29.79 3.86 5.57
CA LEU A 17 31.13 4.46 5.39
C LEU A 17 32.16 4.25 6.54
N GLU A 18 32.57 3.01 6.81
CA GLU A 18 33.83 2.73 7.56
C GLU A 18 35.08 2.57 6.65
N ALA A 19 34.99 2.90 5.36
CA ALA A 19 36.07 2.60 4.41
C ALA A 19 37.07 3.75 4.13
N GLU A 20 36.97 4.94 4.75
CA GLU A 20 37.94 6.02 4.57
C GLU A 20 38.20 6.82 5.85
N GLU A 21 38.80 6.22 6.89
CA GLU A 21 39.57 6.99 7.89
C GLU A 21 40.55 6.13 8.72
N HIS A 22 41.34 5.27 8.08
CA HIS A 22 42.50 4.65 8.75
C HIS A 22 43.78 4.86 7.95
N ALA A 23 44.28 6.10 8.00
CA ALA A 23 45.66 6.44 7.69
C ALA A 23 46.14 7.55 8.63
N GLY A 24 46.88 7.18 9.69
CA GLY A 24 47.56 8.13 10.58
C GLY A 24 47.89 7.55 11.97
N PRO A 25 49.18 7.43 12.36
CA PRO A 25 49.60 6.72 13.57
C PRO A 25 49.94 7.66 14.75
N SER A 26 49.81 7.16 15.98
CA SER A 26 50.57 7.56 17.21
C SER A 26 50.01 6.80 18.42
N SER A 27 50.71 5.79 18.94
CA SER A 27 51.70 5.85 20.04
C SER A 27 51.12 6.00 21.46
N SER A 28 51.18 4.88 22.20
CA SER A 28 51.54 4.72 23.62
C SER A 28 50.94 5.65 24.69
N SER A 29 50.26 5.07 25.69
CA SER A 29 50.89 4.76 27.00
C SER A 29 49.90 4.22 28.05
N HIS A 30 50.36 3.16 28.72
CA HIS A 30 50.17 2.75 30.12
C HIS A 30 48.88 3.06 30.90
N GLY A 31 48.29 2.01 31.45
CA GLY A 31 47.34 2.05 32.57
C GLY A 31 47.12 0.66 33.15
N VAL A 32 48.04 0.24 34.02
CA VAL A 32 48.01 -1.01 34.81
C VAL A 32 46.85 -0.95 35.81
N PHE A 33 45.97 -1.96 35.86
CA PHE A 33 45.33 -2.39 37.10
C PHE A 33 45.04 -3.90 37.06
N SER A 34 45.54 -4.57 38.09
CA SER A 34 45.49 -6.00 38.38
C SER A 34 44.27 -6.31 39.26
N ALA A 35 43.56 -7.42 38.98
CA ALA A 35 42.76 -8.15 39.98
C ALA A 35 42.43 -9.59 39.52
N ALA A 36 43.18 -10.54 40.10
CA ALA A 36 42.81 -11.87 40.62
C ALA A 36 41.79 -12.79 39.91
N ALA A 37 42.27 -13.99 39.55
CA ALA A 37 41.54 -15.27 39.37
C ALA A 37 41.05 -15.82 40.74
N ALA A 38 40.09 -16.73 40.95
CA ALA A 38 39.36 -17.80 40.21
C ALA A 38 38.10 -18.18 41.08
N PRO A 39 37.33 -19.30 40.92
CA PRO A 39 37.31 -20.35 39.89
C PRO A 39 35.92 -20.71 39.32
N ALA A 40 35.93 -21.68 38.41
CA ALA A 40 34.85 -22.21 37.58
C ALA A 40 33.68 -22.87 38.33
N ALA A 41 32.45 -22.63 37.84
CA ALA A 41 31.25 -23.41 38.14
C ALA A 41 30.41 -23.57 36.86
N ALA A 42 29.76 -24.73 36.75
CA ALA A 42 29.37 -25.41 35.52
C ALA A 42 28.26 -24.75 34.68
N ALA A 43 28.40 -24.83 33.36
CA ALA A 43 27.38 -24.46 32.38
C ALA A 43 26.37 -25.60 32.15
N PRO A 44 25.06 -25.32 31.98
CA PRO A 44 24.07 -26.30 31.55
C PRO A 44 24.15 -26.57 30.03
N PRO A 45 23.69 -27.73 29.53
CA PRO A 45 24.05 -28.19 28.20
C PRO A 45 23.05 -27.82 27.09
N LEU A 46 23.64 -27.51 25.93
CA LEU A 46 23.11 -27.62 24.55
C LEU A 46 21.96 -26.69 24.16
N GLU A 47 22.29 -25.41 24.11
CA GLU A 47 21.62 -24.44 23.24
C GLU A 47 21.98 -24.75 21.78
N LYS A 48 20.95 -24.94 20.94
CA LYS A 48 21.10 -25.11 19.49
C LYS A 48 21.97 -23.98 18.96
N GLN A 49 23.06 -24.34 18.30
CA GLN A 49 24.04 -23.44 17.70
C GLN A 49 23.35 -22.28 16.97
N PHE A 50 23.30 -21.13 17.64
CA PHE A 50 22.99 -19.84 17.04
C PHE A 50 24.16 -19.48 16.14
N SER A 51 23.92 -19.42 14.83
CA SER A 51 24.88 -18.83 13.90
C SER A 51 24.99 -17.33 14.24
N PRO A 52 26.19 -16.77 14.46
CA PRO A 52 26.37 -15.42 14.99
C PRO A 52 25.79 -14.29 14.11
N ALA A 53 25.48 -14.55 12.84
CA ALA A 53 24.81 -13.60 11.95
C ALA A 53 23.32 -13.41 12.30
N SER A 54 22.61 -14.44 12.78
CA SER A 54 21.18 -14.32 13.11
C SER A 54 20.93 -13.56 14.41
N ALA A 55 21.94 -13.50 15.29
CA ALA A 55 21.87 -12.78 16.56
C ALA A 55 21.77 -11.26 16.41
N ASN A 56 22.31 -10.68 15.32
CA ASN A 56 22.21 -9.25 15.05
C ASN A 56 20.85 -8.86 14.47
N LEU A 57 20.27 -9.67 13.57
CA LEU A 57 19.01 -9.35 12.89
C LEU A 57 17.79 -9.44 13.82
N SER A 58 17.81 -10.32 14.82
CA SER A 58 16.73 -10.43 15.80
C SER A 58 16.58 -9.16 16.66
N THR A 59 17.66 -8.41 16.89
CA THR A 59 17.62 -7.13 17.61
C THR A 59 16.88 -6.03 16.84
N LEU A 60 16.71 -6.18 15.52
CA LEU A 60 16.02 -5.24 14.66
C LEU A 60 14.50 -5.47 14.63
N LEU A 61 14.01 -6.51 15.31
CA LEU A 61 12.60 -6.83 15.39
C LEU A 61 11.86 -5.96 16.41
N PRO A 62 10.54 -5.75 16.21
CA PRO A 62 9.71 -5.11 17.22
C PRO A 62 9.64 -5.96 18.49
N ALA A 63 9.45 -5.33 19.66
CA ALA A 63 9.43 -6.03 20.94
C ALA A 63 8.35 -7.12 21.05
N SER A 64 7.18 -6.90 20.44
CA SER A 64 6.07 -7.86 20.47
C SER A 64 5.18 -7.75 19.25
N ARG A 65 4.43 -8.81 18.97
CA ARG A 65 3.40 -8.87 17.93
C ARG A 65 2.08 -9.40 18.48
N ARG A 66 0.97 -8.99 17.86
CA ARG A 66 -0.35 -9.57 18.10
C ARG A 66 -0.59 -10.75 17.17
N THR A 67 -1.09 -11.86 17.71
CA THR A 67 -1.50 -13.02 16.92
C THR A 67 -2.91 -12.83 16.37
N LYS A 68 -3.38 -13.79 15.56
CA LYS A 68 -4.75 -13.81 15.04
C LYS A 68 -5.81 -14.02 16.14
N ASP A 69 -5.40 -14.61 17.26
CA ASP A 69 -6.24 -14.88 18.42
C ASP A 69 -6.20 -13.70 19.43
N ASP A 70 -5.70 -12.54 19.01
CA ASP A 70 -5.50 -11.33 19.80
C ASP A 70 -4.52 -11.46 20.99
N ASP A 71 -3.75 -12.56 21.07
CA ASP A 71 -2.68 -12.75 22.05
C ASP A 71 -1.43 -11.92 21.70
N ILE A 72 -0.63 -11.60 22.73
CA ILE A 72 0.64 -10.90 22.58
C ILE A 72 1.79 -11.90 22.70
N LYS A 73 2.67 -11.94 21.70
CA LYS A 73 3.88 -12.80 21.70
C LYS A 73 5.13 -11.99 21.38
N ALA A 74 6.27 -12.41 21.91
CA ALA A 74 7.57 -11.85 21.52
C ALA A 74 7.82 -12.09 20.02
N SER A 75 8.50 -11.15 19.37
CA SER A 75 8.78 -11.27 17.94
C SER A 75 9.96 -12.21 17.70
N THR A 76 9.70 -13.24 16.89
CA THR A 76 10.71 -14.18 16.39
C THR A 76 10.89 -13.98 14.88
N LEU A 77 12.13 -14.10 14.40
CA LEU A 77 12.46 -13.97 12.98
C LEU A 77 12.11 -15.25 12.22
N ASP A 78 10.81 -15.48 12.03
CA ASP A 78 10.27 -16.65 11.33
C ASP A 78 9.62 -16.26 9.99
N LEU A 79 9.52 -17.21 9.07
CA LEU A 79 8.83 -17.01 7.80
C LEU A 79 7.35 -16.61 7.98
N GLU A 80 6.69 -17.09 9.04
CA GLU A 80 5.31 -16.69 9.34
C GLU A 80 5.23 -15.19 9.68
N TYR A 81 6.14 -14.70 10.53
CA TYR A 81 6.23 -13.29 10.87
C TYR A 81 6.48 -12.44 9.63
N LEU A 82 7.48 -12.79 8.81
CA LEU A 82 7.79 -12.05 7.58
C LEU A 82 6.59 -12.00 6.61
N ARG A 83 5.83 -13.10 6.52
CA ARG A 83 4.64 -13.20 5.68
C ARG A 83 3.46 -12.39 6.18
N GLU A 84 3.36 -12.13 7.48
CA GLU A 84 2.32 -11.26 8.04
C GLU A 84 2.72 -9.79 7.97
N GLU A 85 4.00 -9.50 8.23
CA GLU A 85 4.53 -8.15 8.35
C GLU A 85 4.82 -7.47 7.00
N LEU A 86 5.27 -8.25 5.99
CA LEU A 86 5.80 -7.71 4.72
C LEU A 86 4.93 -8.03 3.50
N CYS A 87 4.01 -9.01 3.58
CA CYS A 87 3.10 -9.34 2.48
C CYS A 87 1.75 -8.64 2.61
N THR A 88 1.14 -8.32 1.47
CA THR A 88 -0.11 -7.56 1.41
C THR A 88 -1.33 -8.42 1.10
N LYS A 89 -1.54 -9.49 1.89
CA LYS A 89 -2.61 -10.50 1.65
C LYS A 89 -3.99 -9.88 1.39
N ARG A 90 -4.35 -8.83 2.14
CA ARG A 90 -5.65 -8.14 2.00
C ARG A 90 -5.78 -7.39 0.67
N LEU A 91 -4.71 -6.77 0.18
CA LEU A 91 -4.73 -6.06 -1.10
C LEU A 91 -4.64 -7.03 -2.28
N ASP A 92 -3.89 -8.12 -2.13
CA ASP A 92 -3.73 -9.13 -3.17
C ASP A 92 -5.08 -9.76 -3.59
N VAL A 93 -6.02 -9.91 -2.64
CA VAL A 93 -7.38 -10.43 -2.90
C VAL A 93 -8.22 -9.53 -3.81
N ILE A 94 -7.94 -8.22 -3.81
CA ILE A 94 -8.71 -7.23 -4.60
C ILE A 94 -7.87 -6.66 -5.74
N LEU A 95 -6.79 -7.35 -6.13
CA LEU A 95 -5.82 -6.84 -7.09
C LEU A 95 -6.48 -6.50 -8.44
N ASN A 96 -7.42 -7.32 -8.91
CA ASN A 96 -8.23 -7.09 -10.11
C ASN A 96 -9.15 -5.86 -10.04
N ARG A 97 -9.35 -5.30 -8.84
CA ARG A 97 -10.18 -4.13 -8.57
C ARG A 97 -9.36 -2.92 -8.11
N LEU A 98 -8.04 -3.04 -8.07
CA LEU A 98 -7.15 -2.03 -7.47
C LEU A 98 -7.10 -0.75 -8.31
N TRP A 99 -7.36 -0.84 -9.61
CA TRP A 99 -7.52 0.27 -10.53
C TRP A 99 -8.65 1.24 -10.16
N MET A 100 -9.71 0.74 -9.51
CA MET A 100 -10.76 1.60 -8.98
C MET A 100 -10.24 2.43 -7.79
N VAL A 101 -9.24 1.94 -7.07
CA VAL A 101 -8.71 2.54 -5.83
C VAL A 101 -7.58 3.54 -6.10
N GLY A 102 -6.73 3.27 -7.08
CA GLY A 102 -5.58 4.09 -7.44
C GLY A 102 -5.13 3.83 -8.88
N ARG A 103 -4.27 4.71 -9.41
CA ARG A 103 -3.67 4.54 -10.74
C ARG A 103 -2.34 3.76 -10.62
N PRO A 104 -1.96 2.95 -11.62
CA PRO A 104 -0.69 2.23 -11.64
C PRO A 104 0.48 3.17 -11.94
N MET A 105 0.76 4.05 -10.98
CA MET A 105 1.82 5.05 -11.03
C MET A 105 2.63 4.99 -9.73
N PRO A 106 3.94 5.29 -9.79
CA PRO A 106 4.73 5.46 -8.57
C PRO A 106 4.13 6.57 -7.69
N PRO A 107 4.31 6.49 -6.36
CA PRO A 107 3.80 7.51 -5.45
C PRO A 107 4.48 8.86 -5.69
N ARG A 108 3.80 9.95 -5.38
CA ARG A 108 4.37 11.29 -5.48
C ARG A 108 5.35 11.55 -4.33
N PRO A 109 6.43 12.33 -4.54
CA PRO A 109 7.41 12.63 -3.51
C PRO A 109 6.83 13.27 -2.24
N LEU A 110 7.53 13.18 -1.11
CA LEU A 110 7.03 13.62 0.20
C LEU A 110 6.69 15.11 0.25
N HIS A 111 7.53 16.00 -0.28
CA HIS A 111 7.24 17.43 -0.34
C HIS A 111 5.95 17.72 -1.13
N TYR A 112 5.67 16.91 -2.17
CA TYR A 112 4.46 17.05 -2.96
C TYR A 112 3.21 16.58 -2.20
N GLN A 113 3.33 15.58 -1.31
CA GLN A 113 2.21 15.21 -0.42
C GLN A 113 1.80 16.39 0.47
N ARG A 114 2.79 17.18 0.93
CA ARG A 114 2.53 18.40 1.71
C ARG A 114 1.87 19.49 0.87
N LEU A 115 2.24 19.66 -0.39
CA LEU A 115 1.56 20.55 -1.34
C LEU A 115 0.09 20.15 -1.56
N LEU A 116 -0.22 18.85 -1.53
CA LEU A 116 -1.59 18.32 -1.58
C LEU A 116 -2.35 18.48 -0.25
N SER A 117 -1.80 19.20 0.74
CA SER A 117 -2.35 19.35 2.08
C SER A 117 -2.60 18.00 2.76
N ARG A 118 -1.71 17.02 2.54
CA ARG A 118 -1.73 15.73 3.22
C ARG A 118 -0.64 15.67 4.27
N GLU A 119 -1.05 15.42 5.49
CA GLU A 119 -0.13 15.09 6.59
C GLU A 119 0.29 13.62 6.50
N VAL A 120 1.56 13.35 6.78
CA VAL A 120 2.12 11.99 6.72
C VAL A 120 1.98 11.32 8.09
N PHE A 121 1.18 10.27 8.16
CA PHE A 121 0.95 9.47 9.36
C PHE A 121 1.73 8.17 9.31
N VAL A 122 2.48 7.88 10.37
CA VAL A 122 3.23 6.63 10.52
C VAL A 122 2.27 5.45 10.74
N THR A 123 2.50 4.33 10.04
CA THR A 123 1.76 3.07 10.25
C THR A 123 2.68 1.87 10.16
N GLU A 124 2.62 0.92 11.09
CA GLU A 124 3.41 -0.32 10.96
C GLU A 124 2.79 -1.33 9.99
N ARG A 125 1.60 -1.05 9.46
CA ARG A 125 0.87 -1.97 8.60
C ARG A 125 1.26 -1.82 7.14
N MET A 126 1.79 -2.89 6.54
CA MET A 126 2.22 -2.92 5.14
C MET A 126 1.07 -2.68 4.14
N ASP A 127 -0.11 -3.15 4.51
CA ASP A 127 -1.34 -3.02 3.72
C ASP A 127 -1.87 -1.57 3.72
N MET A 128 -1.46 -0.75 4.69
CA MET A 128 -1.80 0.68 4.79
C MET A 128 -0.74 1.62 4.20
N HIS A 129 0.46 1.15 3.88
CA HIS A 129 1.50 1.99 3.27
C HIS A 129 1.01 2.61 1.95
N LEU A 130 1.08 3.94 1.81
CA LEU A 130 0.56 4.75 0.69
C LEU A 130 -0.97 4.78 0.52
N VAL A 131 -1.70 4.32 1.53
CA VAL A 131 -3.14 4.56 1.58
C VAL A 131 -3.40 5.97 2.08
N TRP A 132 -4.23 6.75 1.40
CA TRP A 132 -4.55 8.13 1.78
C TRP A 132 -6.04 8.36 1.95
N THR A 133 -6.38 9.33 2.80
CA THR A 133 -7.74 9.84 3.02
C THR A 133 -7.71 11.37 3.11
N GLU A 134 -8.83 12.00 3.44
CA GLU A 134 -8.94 13.45 3.51
C GLU A 134 -7.91 14.02 4.49
N GLY A 135 -6.97 14.81 3.96
CA GLY A 135 -5.92 15.49 4.73
C GLY A 135 -4.75 14.62 5.20
N ARG A 136 -4.70 13.32 4.89
CA ARG A 136 -3.63 12.45 5.42
C ARG A 136 -3.26 11.27 4.53
N ILE A 137 -1.99 10.87 4.58
CA ILE A 137 -1.45 9.67 3.93
C ILE A 137 -0.73 8.80 4.97
N PHE A 138 -0.98 7.50 4.94
CA PHE A 138 -0.34 6.55 5.83
C PHE A 138 0.94 6.00 5.19
N VAL A 139 2.06 6.11 5.88
CA VAL A 139 3.36 5.64 5.38
C VAL A 139 4.02 4.80 6.46
N LYS A 140 4.34 3.56 6.08
CA LYS A 140 5.13 2.65 6.92
C LYS A 140 6.61 3.00 6.89
N PRO A 141 7.29 3.27 8.03
CA PRO A 141 8.73 3.50 8.12
C PRO A 141 9.51 2.33 7.54
N ILE A 142 10.70 2.58 7.02
CA ILE A 142 11.55 1.50 6.49
C ILE A 142 12.01 0.63 7.67
N PRO A 143 11.63 -0.66 7.73
CA PRO A 143 12.15 -1.56 8.75
C PRO A 143 13.66 -1.69 8.57
N ARG A 144 14.42 -1.56 9.66
CA ARG A 144 15.89 -1.65 9.63
C ARG A 144 16.36 -2.98 9.03
N LEU A 145 15.58 -4.04 9.25
CA LEU A 145 15.78 -5.36 8.64
C LEU A 145 15.91 -5.32 7.11
N LEU A 146 15.16 -4.45 6.42
CA LEU A 146 15.23 -4.35 4.95
C LEU A 146 16.49 -3.64 4.46
N LEU A 147 17.18 -2.89 5.33
CA LEU A 147 18.40 -2.15 5.03
C LEU A 147 19.66 -2.99 5.25
N ALA A 148 19.55 -4.11 5.97
CA ALA A 148 20.64 -5.07 6.19
C ALA A 148 20.73 -6.04 5.01
N THR A 149 21.91 -6.13 4.38
CA THR A 149 22.14 -7.03 3.22
C THR A 149 22.03 -8.50 3.59
N GLU A 150 22.46 -8.88 4.80
CA GLU A 150 22.39 -10.23 5.38
C GLU A 150 20.95 -10.78 5.40
N PHE A 151 19.96 -9.94 5.68
CA PHE A 151 18.56 -10.35 5.65
C PHE A 151 18.12 -10.85 4.27
N TRP A 152 18.61 -10.22 3.20
CA TRP A 152 18.25 -10.57 1.83
C TRP A 152 18.87 -11.88 1.38
N THR A 153 20.10 -12.18 1.82
CA THR A 153 20.80 -13.43 1.50
C THR A 153 20.26 -14.60 2.32
N ASP A 154 20.00 -14.38 3.61
CA ASP A 154 19.77 -15.49 4.54
C ASP A 154 18.28 -15.90 4.58
N TYR A 155 17.37 -14.91 4.51
CA TYR A 155 15.93 -15.13 4.67
C TYR A 155 15.14 -15.00 3.36
N LEU A 156 15.61 -14.19 2.40
CA LEU A 156 14.88 -13.90 1.17
C LEU A 156 15.42 -14.57 -0.09
N ALA A 157 16.58 -15.23 -0.03
CA ALA A 157 17.08 -16.03 -1.15
C ALA A 157 16.17 -17.27 -1.35
N CYS A 158 15.77 -17.51 -2.62
CA CYS A 158 15.16 -18.77 -3.06
C CYS A 158 16.21 -19.55 -3.86
N ASP A 159 16.46 -20.81 -3.51
CA ASP A 159 17.20 -21.69 -4.40
C ASP A 159 16.40 -21.96 -5.68
N GLN A 160 17.10 -21.97 -6.82
CA GLN A 160 16.50 -22.35 -8.10
C GLN A 160 15.79 -23.72 -8.03
N ALA A 161 16.22 -24.65 -7.16
CA ALA A 161 15.55 -25.93 -6.95
C ALA A 161 14.13 -25.80 -6.35
N CYS A 162 13.87 -24.81 -5.48
CA CYS A 162 12.53 -24.51 -4.96
C CYS A 162 11.65 -23.75 -5.97
N CYS A 163 12.29 -23.08 -6.92
CA CYS A 163 11.67 -22.14 -7.84
C CYS A 163 11.67 -22.65 -9.31
N ALA A 164 12.18 -23.87 -9.58
CA ALA A 164 12.26 -24.48 -10.91
C ALA A 164 10.92 -25.10 -11.33
N PRO A 165 10.55 -25.02 -12.63
CA PRO A 165 9.59 -25.97 -13.19
C PRO A 165 10.12 -27.38 -12.92
N VAL A 166 9.28 -28.29 -12.44
CA VAL A 166 9.70 -29.70 -12.30
C VAL A 166 10.18 -30.19 -13.66
N PRO A 167 11.33 -30.89 -13.75
CA PRO A 167 11.66 -31.61 -14.98
C PRO A 167 10.48 -32.54 -15.27
N ARG A 168 9.84 -32.36 -16.42
CA ARG A 168 8.81 -33.28 -16.94
C ARG A 168 9.35 -34.69 -16.72
N TRP A 169 8.76 -35.46 -15.80
CA TRP A 169 9.22 -36.82 -15.56
C TRP A 169 9.16 -37.57 -16.89
N GLY A 170 10.33 -38.08 -17.33
CA GLY A 170 10.44 -38.93 -18.50
C GLY A 170 11.46 -38.48 -19.54
N THR A 171 12.76 -38.59 -19.23
CA THR A 171 13.75 -38.92 -20.26
C THR A 171 14.40 -40.23 -19.83
N GLY A 172 13.90 -41.34 -20.35
CA GLY A 172 14.49 -42.65 -20.08
C GLY A 172 13.66 -43.88 -20.45
N PHE A 173 12.34 -43.76 -20.66
CA PHE A 173 11.54 -44.89 -21.17
C PHE A 173 10.54 -44.40 -22.20
N SER A 174 10.62 -44.97 -23.40
CA SER A 174 9.62 -44.87 -24.46
C SER A 174 8.27 -45.37 -23.93
N GLN A 175 7.32 -44.47 -23.70
CA GLN A 175 5.91 -44.82 -23.50
C GLN A 175 5.10 -44.46 -24.75
N PRO A 176 4.11 -45.28 -25.13
CA PRO A 176 3.20 -45.00 -26.23
C PRO A 176 2.25 -43.84 -25.88
N ALA A 177 1.68 -43.23 -26.92
CA ALA A 177 0.88 -42.00 -26.88
C ALA A 177 -0.09 -41.89 -25.66
N GLN A 178 0.15 -40.88 -24.81
CA GLN A 178 -0.74 -40.47 -23.72
C GLN A 178 -1.83 -39.49 -24.24
N PRO A 179 -3.05 -39.52 -23.69
CA PRO A 179 -4.12 -38.60 -24.07
C PRO A 179 -3.87 -37.17 -23.56
N LYS A 180 -4.37 -36.17 -24.30
CA LYS A 180 -4.30 -34.74 -23.96
C LYS A 180 -5.05 -34.45 -22.66
N TRP A 181 -4.32 -34.38 -21.54
CA TRP A 181 -4.83 -33.76 -20.31
C TRP A 181 -4.72 -32.22 -20.42
N PRO A 182 -5.69 -31.45 -19.90
CA PRO A 182 -5.58 -29.99 -19.83
C PRO A 182 -4.37 -29.61 -18.96
N ALA A 183 -3.70 -28.52 -19.32
CA ALA A 183 -2.51 -28.03 -18.62
C ALA A 183 -2.78 -27.92 -17.11
N SER A 184 -1.86 -28.46 -16.30
CA SER A 184 -1.94 -28.35 -14.84
C SER A 184 -1.97 -26.88 -14.43
N PRO A 185 -2.74 -26.46 -13.40
CA PRO A 185 -2.70 -25.09 -12.91
C PRO A 185 -1.27 -24.72 -12.48
N PRO A 186 -0.82 -23.47 -12.72
CA PRO A 186 0.52 -23.03 -12.34
C PRO A 186 0.71 -23.21 -10.83
N ARG A 187 1.83 -23.83 -10.42
CA ARG A 187 2.12 -24.06 -9.00
C ARG A 187 2.19 -22.74 -8.23
N PRO A 188 1.76 -22.72 -6.96
CA PRO A 188 1.84 -21.54 -6.11
C PRO A 188 3.29 -21.10 -5.94
N GLU A 189 3.53 -19.79 -6.09
CA GLU A 189 4.85 -19.17 -5.94
C GLU A 189 5.43 -19.43 -4.54
N CYS A 190 6.75 -19.68 -4.45
CA CYS A 190 7.46 -19.85 -3.18
C CYS A 190 7.27 -18.64 -2.26
N ASP A 191 7.03 -18.87 -0.97
CA ASP A 191 6.81 -17.81 0.02
C ASP A 191 7.95 -16.82 0.13
N ARG A 192 9.20 -17.29 0.14
CA ARG A 192 10.38 -16.42 0.19
C ARG A 192 10.42 -15.48 -1.00
N ARG A 193 10.09 -15.99 -2.19
CA ARG A 193 10.02 -15.19 -3.42
C ARG A 193 8.91 -14.14 -3.34
N ARG A 194 7.73 -14.50 -2.84
CA ARG A 194 6.61 -13.55 -2.63
C ARG A 194 6.97 -12.43 -1.64
N ILE A 195 7.63 -12.78 -0.52
CA ILE A 195 8.11 -11.81 0.47
C ILE A 195 9.16 -10.91 -0.18
N ARG A 196 10.15 -11.48 -0.89
CA ARG A 196 11.19 -10.72 -1.60
C ARG A 196 10.60 -9.71 -2.59
N ARG A 197 9.64 -10.12 -3.42
CA ARG A 197 8.93 -9.22 -4.36
C ARG A 197 8.19 -8.09 -3.64
N SER A 198 7.61 -8.37 -2.47
CA SER A 198 6.90 -7.38 -1.67
C SER A 198 7.87 -6.37 -1.03
N CYS A 199 9.01 -6.84 -0.52
CA CYS A 199 10.07 -5.99 0.03
C CYS A 199 10.69 -5.10 -1.05
N LEU A 200 10.95 -5.64 -2.24
CA LEU A 200 11.44 -4.86 -3.38
C LEU A 200 10.44 -3.77 -3.78
N GLY A 201 9.16 -4.11 -3.84
CA GLY A 201 8.10 -3.15 -4.16
C GLY A 201 7.99 -2.02 -3.14
N PHE A 202 8.19 -2.33 -1.87
CA PHE A 202 8.22 -1.34 -0.80
C PHE A 202 9.45 -0.43 -0.85
N LEU A 203 10.62 -0.98 -1.12
CA LEU A 203 11.82 -0.15 -1.30
C LEU A 203 11.67 0.72 -2.56
N PHE A 204 11.06 0.18 -3.63
CA PHE A 204 10.74 0.92 -4.83
C PHE A 204 9.75 2.07 -4.59
N SER A 205 8.73 1.90 -3.74
CA SER A 205 7.88 3.06 -3.40
C SER A 205 8.66 4.15 -2.69
N TYR A 206 9.64 3.79 -1.86
CA TYR A 206 10.48 4.74 -1.17
C TYR A 206 11.44 5.51 -2.09
N THR A 207 11.92 4.91 -3.19
CA THR A 207 12.74 5.64 -4.18
C THR A 207 11.94 6.75 -4.87
N ALA A 208 10.63 6.56 -5.04
CA ALA A 208 9.73 7.58 -5.58
C ALA A 208 9.29 8.62 -4.52
N LEU A 209 9.13 8.21 -3.25
CA LEU A 209 8.82 9.12 -2.14
C LEU A 209 9.98 10.07 -1.81
N ILE A 210 11.21 9.57 -1.85
CA ILE A 210 12.43 10.28 -1.46
C ILE A 210 13.28 10.53 -2.71
N ALA A 211 12.75 11.36 -3.61
CA ALA A 211 13.43 11.72 -4.86
C ALA A 211 14.43 12.85 -4.66
N TYR A 212 14.12 13.82 -3.79
CA TYR A 212 14.93 15.01 -3.58
C TYR A 212 15.56 15.04 -2.17
N GLU A 213 16.62 15.84 -2.00
CA GLU A 213 17.27 16.00 -0.70
C GLU A 213 16.33 16.64 0.35
N SER A 214 15.41 17.50 -0.09
CA SER A 214 14.35 18.05 0.77
C SER A 214 13.43 16.96 1.30
N ASP A 215 13.04 15.99 0.46
CA ASP A 215 12.25 14.82 0.88
C ASP A 215 13.01 13.96 1.87
N PHE A 216 14.33 13.81 1.70
CA PHE A 216 15.15 13.03 2.61
C PHE A 216 15.22 13.67 4.00
N LYS A 217 15.35 14.99 4.07
CA LYS A 217 15.28 15.74 5.34
C LYS A 217 13.91 15.58 6.00
N GLU A 218 12.83 15.70 5.22
CA GLU A 218 11.47 15.49 5.73
C GLU A 218 11.25 14.05 6.22
N ALA A 219 11.73 13.05 5.47
CA ALA A 219 11.64 11.64 5.84
C ALA A 219 12.36 11.35 7.17
N LYS A 220 13.50 12.00 7.43
CA LYS A 220 14.19 11.92 8.73
C LYS A 220 13.43 12.60 9.85
N ASN A 221 12.85 13.78 9.58
CA ASN A 221 12.01 14.51 10.55
C ASN A 221 10.81 13.66 10.99
N LEU A 222 10.20 12.95 10.03
CA LEU A 222 9.05 12.06 10.26
C LEU A 222 9.45 10.65 10.75
N HIS A 223 10.75 10.41 10.97
CA HIS A 223 11.29 9.11 11.40
C HIS A 223 10.93 7.93 10.48
N LEU A 224 10.71 8.21 9.18
CA LEU A 224 10.42 7.19 8.17
C LEU A 224 11.67 6.43 7.73
N VAL A 225 12.84 7.06 7.86
CA VAL A 225 14.15 6.49 7.55
C VAL A 225 15.01 6.54 8.81
N PRO A 226 15.78 5.48 9.12
CA PRO A 226 16.68 5.48 10.27
C PRO A 226 17.68 6.63 10.22
N ARG A 227 18.06 7.15 11.40
CA ARG A 227 18.89 8.37 11.51
C ARG A 227 20.29 8.17 10.93
N GLU A 228 20.78 6.94 10.95
CA GLU A 228 22.12 6.52 10.52
C GLU A 228 22.31 6.65 9.02
N VAL A 229 21.24 6.55 8.23
CA VAL A 229 21.32 6.60 6.76
C VAL A 229 21.72 8.00 6.31
N LYS A 230 22.77 8.12 5.48
CA LYS A 230 23.22 9.39 4.87
C LYS A 230 22.62 9.54 3.46
N TRP A 231 22.47 10.78 2.98
CA TRP A 231 21.95 11.07 1.64
C TRP A 231 22.83 10.47 0.52
N SER A 232 24.16 10.49 0.69
CA SER A 232 25.10 9.86 -0.25
C SER A 232 24.85 8.36 -0.38
N ALA A 233 24.69 7.67 0.75
CA ALA A 233 24.39 6.25 0.80
C ALA A 233 23.02 5.95 0.18
N TRP A 234 22.00 6.77 0.45
CA TRP A 234 20.68 6.67 -0.18
C TRP A 234 20.74 6.77 -1.71
N ARG A 235 21.51 7.72 -2.26
CA ARG A 235 21.68 7.87 -3.71
C ARG A 235 22.33 6.64 -4.36
N ILE A 236 23.34 6.06 -3.72
CA ILE A 236 24.00 4.83 -4.20
C ILE A 236 23.00 3.68 -4.19
N PHE A 237 22.26 3.52 -3.09
CA PHE A 237 21.23 2.50 -2.96
C PHE A 237 20.14 2.62 -4.04
N VAL A 238 19.61 3.83 -4.28
CA VAL A 238 18.59 4.05 -5.33
C VAL A 238 19.12 3.65 -6.70
N ARG A 239 20.39 3.98 -6.99
CA ARG A 239 21.05 3.59 -8.24
C ARG A 239 21.18 2.08 -8.33
N GLU A 240 21.72 1.42 -7.30
CA GLU A 240 21.88 -0.04 -7.28
C GLU A 240 20.54 -0.76 -7.47
N LEU A 241 19.49 -0.33 -6.74
CA LEU A 241 18.16 -0.95 -6.84
C LEU A 241 17.55 -0.82 -8.25
N LEU A 242 17.75 0.31 -8.93
CA LEU A 242 17.22 0.56 -10.27
C LEU A 242 18.09 -0.09 -11.36
N ASP A 243 19.41 -0.07 -11.22
CA ASP A 243 20.36 -0.60 -12.21
C ASP A 243 20.45 -2.14 -12.14
N GLU A 244 20.52 -2.74 -10.95
CA GLU A 244 20.56 -4.22 -10.78
C GLU A 244 19.28 -4.90 -11.29
N THR A 245 18.21 -4.15 -11.46
CA THR A 245 16.97 -4.69 -12.00
C THR A 245 16.94 -4.76 -13.52
N GLU A 246 17.99 -4.33 -14.22
CA GLU A 246 18.11 -4.31 -15.70
C GLU A 246 16.92 -3.60 -16.38
N GLY A 247 16.36 -2.57 -15.73
CA GLY A 247 15.15 -1.89 -16.21
C GLY A 247 13.85 -2.71 -16.10
N LYS A 248 13.90 -3.95 -15.59
CA LYS A 248 12.73 -4.83 -15.40
C LYS A 248 12.23 -4.87 -13.95
N ILE A 249 12.36 -3.76 -13.23
CA ILE A 249 11.94 -3.66 -11.83
C ILE A 249 10.47 -4.03 -11.64
N TYR A 250 9.60 -3.59 -12.55
CA TYR A 250 8.16 -3.80 -12.48
C TYR A 250 7.76 -5.28 -12.50
N GLN A 251 8.53 -6.15 -13.16
CA GLN A 251 8.30 -7.60 -13.17
C GLN A 251 8.79 -8.32 -11.90
N LYS A 252 9.71 -7.68 -11.17
CA LYS A 252 10.31 -8.18 -9.93
C LYS A 252 9.60 -7.66 -8.68
N VAL A 253 8.80 -6.61 -8.81
CA VAL A 253 8.02 -5.99 -7.72
C VAL A 253 6.65 -6.67 -7.58
N SER A 254 6.11 -6.75 -6.37
CA SER A 254 4.75 -7.26 -6.19
C SER A 254 3.72 -6.32 -6.85
N LYS A 255 2.71 -6.89 -7.49
CA LYS A 255 1.72 -6.16 -8.30
C LYS A 255 1.00 -5.04 -7.51
N ARG A 256 0.90 -5.19 -6.18
CA ARG A 256 0.37 -4.16 -5.27
C ARG A 256 1.17 -2.86 -5.29
N PHE A 257 2.51 -2.89 -5.40
CA PHE A 257 3.34 -1.68 -5.36
C PHE A 257 3.46 -0.98 -6.72
N LEU A 258 2.87 -1.55 -7.78
CA LEU A 258 2.69 -0.85 -9.06
C LEU A 258 1.70 0.32 -8.91
N TYR A 259 0.75 0.18 -7.97
CA TYR A 259 -0.17 1.23 -7.58
C TYR A 259 0.42 1.93 -6.36
N GLY A 260 1.00 3.12 -6.58
CA GLY A 260 1.58 3.92 -5.52
C GLY A 260 0.51 4.37 -4.52
N GLU A 261 -0.31 5.34 -4.90
CA GLU A 261 -1.28 5.96 -3.99
C GLU A 261 -2.67 5.31 -4.07
N LEU A 262 -3.14 4.79 -2.93
CA LEU A 262 -4.45 4.13 -2.83
C LEU A 262 -5.44 4.97 -2.03
N ARG A 263 -6.63 5.25 -2.57
CA ARG A 263 -7.65 6.05 -1.86
C ARG A 263 -8.47 5.18 -0.90
N LEU A 264 -8.38 5.47 0.41
CA LEU A 264 -9.07 4.71 1.46
C LEU A 264 -10.59 4.67 1.28
N SER A 265 -11.21 5.78 0.84
CA SER A 265 -12.67 5.82 0.67
C SER A 265 -13.16 4.85 -0.39
N ARG A 266 -12.38 4.63 -1.47
CA ARG A 266 -12.71 3.66 -2.52
C ARG A 266 -12.42 2.24 -2.06
N LEU A 267 -11.32 2.05 -1.36
CA LEU A 267 -10.95 0.78 -0.76
C LEU A 267 -12.00 0.27 0.24
N ASN A 268 -12.51 1.16 1.10
CA ASN A 268 -13.62 0.86 2.01
C ASN A 268 -14.88 0.45 1.27
N LYS A 269 -15.25 1.16 0.18
CA LYS A 269 -16.42 0.80 -0.65
C LYS A 269 -16.26 -0.60 -1.26
N ILE A 270 -15.10 -0.94 -1.82
CA ILE A 270 -14.88 -2.29 -2.38
C ILE A 270 -15.02 -3.35 -1.28
N TYR A 271 -14.47 -3.11 -0.10
CA TYR A 271 -14.59 -4.06 1.01
C TYR A 271 -16.01 -4.20 1.57
N ILE A 272 -16.77 -3.11 1.60
CA ILE A 272 -18.17 -3.13 2.05
C ILE A 272 -19.06 -3.82 1.00
N PHE A 273 -18.95 -3.43 -0.27
CA PHE A 273 -19.86 -3.88 -1.33
C PHE A 273 -19.45 -5.23 -1.93
N ALA A 274 -18.18 -5.41 -2.29
CA ALA A 274 -17.72 -6.63 -2.96
C ALA A 274 -17.41 -7.75 -1.95
N ARG A 275 -16.98 -7.42 -0.73
CA ARG A 275 -16.58 -8.41 0.29
C ARG A 275 -17.57 -8.54 1.44
N ARG A 276 -18.64 -7.73 1.48
CA ARG A 276 -19.67 -7.72 2.54
C ARG A 276 -19.08 -7.60 3.95
N VAL A 277 -17.96 -6.87 4.10
CA VAL A 277 -17.35 -6.60 5.41
C VAL A 277 -17.83 -5.23 5.88
N PRO A 278 -18.78 -5.15 6.84
CA PRO A 278 -19.39 -3.88 7.25
C PRO A 278 -18.37 -2.92 7.90
N ARG A 279 -17.27 -3.44 8.46
CA ARG A 279 -16.17 -2.62 9.00
C ARG A 279 -15.32 -1.92 7.93
N GLY A 280 -15.48 -2.28 6.65
CA GLY A 280 -14.62 -1.78 5.56
C GLY A 280 -13.16 -2.25 5.66
N TYR A 281 -12.26 -1.52 5.02
CA TYR A 281 -10.83 -1.84 5.00
C TYR A 281 -10.09 -1.32 6.24
N MET A 282 -10.37 -0.07 6.61
CA MET A 282 -9.98 0.52 7.88
C MET A 282 -11.21 1.24 8.43
N ASN A 283 -11.53 0.99 9.69
CA ASN A 283 -12.69 1.61 10.30
C ASN A 283 -12.44 3.13 10.43
N ARG A 284 -13.11 3.93 9.59
CA ARG A 284 -13.03 5.39 9.61
C ARG A 284 -13.74 5.98 10.86
N TRP A 285 -14.56 5.18 11.52
CA TRP A 285 -15.55 5.63 12.49
C TRP A 285 -15.19 5.14 13.89
N SER A 286 -14.45 5.94 14.66
CA SER A 286 -14.41 5.79 16.13
C SER A 286 -15.57 6.54 16.81
N ARG A 287 -16.22 7.48 16.11
CA ARG A 287 -17.31 8.31 16.65
C ARG A 287 -18.45 8.41 15.64
N TYR A 288 -19.63 7.93 16.03
CA TYR A 288 -20.86 7.85 15.22
C TYR A 288 -21.36 9.23 14.74
N SER A 289 -20.93 10.32 15.38
CA SER A 289 -21.41 11.70 15.16
C SER A 289 -21.16 12.27 13.76
N GLY A 290 -20.11 11.85 13.05
CA GLY A 290 -19.85 12.32 11.68
C GLY A 290 -20.89 11.85 10.67
N PHE A 291 -21.53 10.71 10.93
CA PHE A 291 -22.43 10.01 10.01
C PHE A 291 -23.74 10.76 9.96
N PHE A 292 -24.22 11.13 11.14
CA PHE A 292 -25.43 11.91 11.28
C PHE A 292 -25.24 13.32 10.75
N LYS A 293 -24.08 13.98 10.97
CA LYS A 293 -23.88 15.33 10.41
C LYS A 293 -23.92 15.36 8.88
N GLU A 294 -23.19 14.47 8.21
CA GLU A 294 -23.14 14.44 6.74
C GLU A 294 -24.47 13.99 6.12
N ASN A 295 -25.10 12.94 6.67
CA ASN A 295 -26.35 12.42 6.10
C ASN A 295 -27.59 13.22 6.51
N LEU A 296 -27.65 13.81 7.70
CA LEU A 296 -28.80 14.63 8.10
C LEU A 296 -28.78 15.99 7.41
N THR A 297 -27.62 16.54 7.04
CA THR A 297 -27.57 17.82 6.33
C THR A 297 -28.25 17.72 4.96
N TRP A 298 -27.95 16.68 4.17
CA TRP A 298 -28.61 16.45 2.88
C TRP A 298 -30.12 16.18 3.07
N LEU A 299 -30.48 15.36 4.06
CA LEU A 299 -31.87 15.01 4.34
C LEU A 299 -32.67 16.25 4.76
N ALA A 300 -32.08 17.12 5.59
CA ALA A 300 -32.68 18.38 6.00
C ALA A 300 -32.90 19.32 4.82
N SER A 301 -31.96 19.39 3.86
CA SER A 301 -32.17 20.17 2.63
C SER A 301 -33.32 19.64 1.79
N VAL A 302 -33.47 18.31 1.64
CA VAL A 302 -34.60 17.71 0.92
C VAL A 302 -35.91 17.96 1.64
N VAL A 303 -35.96 17.74 2.96
CA VAL A 303 -37.15 17.98 3.77
C VAL A 303 -37.54 19.46 3.71
N GLY A 304 -36.59 20.37 3.78
CA GLY A 304 -36.82 21.81 3.62
C GLY A 304 -37.37 22.15 2.24
N TYR A 305 -36.81 21.56 1.18
CA TYR A 305 -37.30 21.75 -0.18
C TYR A 305 -38.73 21.20 -0.38
N VAL A 306 -39.01 20.00 0.12
CA VAL A 306 -40.36 19.41 0.11
C VAL A 306 -41.34 20.26 0.91
N ALA A 307 -40.93 20.78 2.07
CA ALA A 307 -41.75 21.69 2.87
C ALA A 307 -42.08 22.97 2.09
N ILE A 308 -41.11 23.56 1.38
CA ILE A 308 -41.35 24.74 0.52
C ILE A 308 -42.39 24.40 -0.58
N ILE A 309 -42.24 23.27 -1.26
CA ILE A 309 -43.23 22.81 -2.25
C ILE A 309 -44.61 22.65 -1.60
N LEU A 310 -44.67 21.99 -0.44
CA LEU A 310 -45.93 21.76 0.27
C LEU A 310 -46.58 23.08 0.69
N THR A 311 -45.80 24.06 1.14
CA THR A 311 -46.33 25.40 1.47
C THR A 311 -46.85 26.12 0.22
N ALA A 312 -46.16 26.05 -0.90
CA ALA A 312 -46.64 26.65 -2.16
C ALA A 312 -47.93 25.97 -2.64
N LEU A 313 -48.02 24.64 -2.51
CA LEU A 313 -49.21 23.86 -2.85
C LEU A 313 -50.38 24.19 -1.92
N GLN A 314 -50.12 24.33 -0.61
CA GLN A 314 -51.11 24.74 0.38
C GLN A 314 -51.63 26.16 0.10
N VAL A 315 -50.76 27.09 -0.26
CA VAL A 315 -51.15 28.46 -0.67
C VAL A 315 -52.05 28.40 -1.90
N GLY A 316 -51.68 27.64 -2.93
CA GLY A 316 -52.51 27.48 -4.13
C GLY A 316 -53.90 26.89 -3.85
N LEU A 317 -53.99 25.87 -2.99
CA LEU A 317 -55.27 25.22 -2.62
C LEU A 317 -56.17 26.07 -1.72
N THR A 318 -55.60 27.01 -0.95
CA THR A 318 -56.34 27.88 -0.03
C THR A 318 -56.82 29.18 -0.67
N THR A 319 -56.22 29.64 -1.78
CA THR A 319 -56.70 30.80 -2.54
C THR A 319 -58.00 30.51 -3.31
N LYS A 320 -59.14 30.61 -2.63
CA LYS A 320 -60.49 30.61 -3.24
C LYS A 320 -61.01 32.01 -3.59
N SER A 321 -60.16 33.05 -3.59
CA SER A 321 -60.64 34.44 -3.47
C SER A 321 -60.33 35.41 -4.63
N LEU A 322 -60.04 34.96 -5.86
CA LEU A 322 -60.18 35.81 -7.06
C LEU A 322 -60.67 34.98 -8.27
N PRO A 323 -61.99 34.70 -8.37
CA PRO A 323 -62.54 33.85 -9.43
C PRO A 323 -62.65 34.53 -10.80
N GLU A 324 -62.50 35.86 -10.92
CA GLU A 324 -62.95 36.59 -12.12
C GLU A 324 -61.86 36.97 -13.14
N ASN A 325 -60.59 36.59 -12.94
CA ASN A 325 -59.53 36.95 -13.90
C ASN A 325 -58.73 35.74 -14.40
N ASP A 326 -59.16 35.19 -15.53
CA ASP A 326 -58.55 34.02 -16.20
C ASP A 326 -57.05 34.17 -16.48
N SER A 327 -56.61 35.40 -16.73
CA SER A 327 -55.20 35.71 -17.00
C SER A 327 -54.31 35.43 -15.78
N PHE A 328 -54.81 35.72 -14.57
CA PHE A 328 -54.07 35.52 -13.33
C PHE A 328 -54.02 34.03 -12.94
N GLN A 329 -55.12 33.31 -13.14
CA GLN A 329 -55.20 31.87 -12.88
C GLN A 329 -54.26 31.06 -13.79
N THR A 330 -54.21 31.41 -15.07
CA THR A 330 -53.31 30.78 -16.05
C THR A 330 -51.84 31.00 -15.68
N PHE A 331 -51.48 32.23 -15.30
CA PHE A 331 -50.12 32.57 -14.90
C PHE A 331 -49.70 31.85 -13.60
N SER A 332 -50.56 31.87 -12.58
CA SER A 332 -50.31 31.20 -11.29
C SER A 332 -50.15 29.68 -11.45
N THR A 333 -50.99 29.06 -12.27
CA THR A 333 -50.93 27.62 -12.56
C THR A 333 -49.64 27.26 -13.30
N GLY A 334 -49.26 28.03 -14.33
CA GLY A 334 -48.01 27.83 -15.06
C GLY A 334 -46.78 27.99 -14.16
N PHE A 335 -46.77 29.01 -13.29
CA PHE A 335 -45.68 29.25 -12.35
C PHE A 335 -45.54 28.14 -11.30
N THR A 336 -46.66 27.57 -10.84
CA THR A 336 -46.66 26.45 -9.88
C THR A 336 -46.06 25.18 -10.50
N ILE A 337 -46.46 24.84 -11.73
CA ILE A 337 -45.90 23.69 -12.46
C ILE A 337 -44.41 23.89 -12.74
N PHE A 338 -44.01 25.09 -13.17
CA PHE A 338 -42.60 25.42 -13.40
C PHE A 338 -41.76 25.31 -12.13
N SER A 339 -42.26 25.81 -11.00
CA SER A 339 -41.57 25.75 -9.70
C SER A 339 -41.45 24.33 -9.14
N LEU A 340 -42.39 23.44 -9.49
CA LEU A 340 -42.35 22.04 -9.09
C LEU A 340 -41.42 21.20 -9.97
N VAL A 341 -41.55 21.34 -11.30
CA VAL A 341 -40.83 20.51 -12.29
C VAL A 341 -39.42 21.04 -12.56
N GLY A 342 -39.22 22.35 -12.54
CA GLY A 342 -37.95 23.01 -12.85
C GLY A 342 -36.77 22.47 -12.05
N PRO A 343 -36.82 22.45 -10.70
CA PRO A 343 -35.69 21.97 -9.90
C PRO A 343 -35.45 20.46 -10.03
N ILE A 344 -36.50 19.67 -10.27
CA ILE A 344 -36.37 18.23 -10.58
C ILE A 344 -35.63 18.05 -11.91
N GLY A 345 -35.98 18.84 -12.93
CA GLY A 345 -35.29 18.87 -14.21
C GLY A 345 -33.82 19.25 -14.08
N VAL A 346 -33.50 20.30 -13.29
CA VAL A 346 -32.11 20.70 -13.01
C VAL A 346 -31.35 19.58 -12.28
N LEU A 347 -31.96 18.95 -11.27
CA LEU A 347 -31.35 17.83 -10.56
C LEU A 347 -31.06 16.65 -11.51
N LEU A 348 -32.01 16.33 -12.40
CA LEU A 348 -31.84 15.26 -13.38
C LEU A 348 -30.72 15.58 -14.38
N LEU A 349 -30.64 16.83 -14.87
CA LEU A 349 -29.55 17.28 -15.73
C LEU A 349 -28.19 17.20 -15.02
N LEU A 350 -28.10 17.59 -13.74
CA LEU A 350 -26.88 17.45 -12.95
C LEU A 350 -26.47 15.98 -12.78
N ILE A 351 -27.44 15.08 -12.55
CA ILE A 351 -27.18 13.63 -12.46
C ILE A 351 -26.67 13.09 -13.81
N VAL A 352 -27.31 13.43 -14.93
CA VAL A 352 -26.87 13.01 -16.26
C VAL A 352 -25.47 13.53 -16.58
N TYR A 353 -25.20 14.81 -16.29
CA TYR A 353 -23.87 15.39 -16.45
C TYR A 353 -22.83 14.65 -15.60
N PHE A 354 -23.13 14.38 -14.32
CA PHE A 354 -22.25 13.62 -13.45
C PHE A 354 -21.99 12.21 -13.99
N LEU A 355 -23.02 11.50 -14.46
CA LEU A 355 -22.89 10.17 -15.05
C LEU A 355 -22.01 10.19 -16.31
N ALA A 356 -22.18 11.18 -17.19
CA ALA A 356 -21.35 11.33 -18.39
C ALA A 356 -19.88 11.61 -18.05
N VAL A 357 -19.62 12.52 -17.11
CA VAL A 357 -18.25 12.79 -16.63
C VAL A 357 -17.65 11.56 -15.93
N PHE A 358 -18.46 10.82 -15.17
CA PHE A 358 -18.03 9.62 -14.48
C PHE A 358 -17.65 8.50 -15.46
N THR A 359 -18.49 8.22 -16.46
CA THR A 359 -18.21 7.18 -17.48
C THR A 359 -17.01 7.56 -18.34
N ALA A 360 -16.86 8.84 -18.72
CA ALA A 360 -15.67 9.31 -19.43
C ALA A 360 -14.38 9.12 -18.60
N ASN A 361 -14.40 9.51 -17.32
CA ASN A 361 -13.27 9.31 -16.41
C ASN A 361 -12.95 7.84 -16.16
N TRP A 362 -13.99 6.99 -16.10
CA TRP A 362 -13.86 5.55 -15.95
C TRP A 362 -13.15 4.92 -17.15
N LEU A 363 -13.65 5.18 -18.36
CA LEU A 363 -13.04 4.70 -19.61
C LEU A 363 -11.60 5.18 -19.77
N ALA A 364 -11.33 6.45 -19.45
CA ALA A 364 -9.98 7.00 -19.48
C ALA A 364 -9.05 6.30 -18.47
N THR A 365 -9.55 5.93 -17.30
CA THR A 365 -8.75 5.25 -16.27
C THR A 365 -8.45 3.80 -16.66
N GLU A 366 -9.44 3.09 -17.21
CA GLU A 366 -9.26 1.71 -17.67
C GLU A 366 -8.30 1.62 -18.86
N SER A 367 -8.46 2.52 -19.85
CA SER A 367 -7.54 2.62 -20.99
C SER A 367 -6.11 2.94 -20.55
N PHE A 368 -5.95 3.90 -19.62
CA PHE A 368 -4.64 4.25 -19.06
C PHE A 368 -3.97 3.07 -18.35
N GLU A 369 -4.72 2.29 -17.57
CA GLU A 369 -4.19 1.10 -16.91
C GLU A 369 -3.67 0.09 -17.92
N LYS A 370 -4.46 -0.26 -18.93
CA LYS A 370 -4.07 -1.21 -19.99
C LYS A 370 -2.78 -0.77 -20.67
N GLN A 371 -2.73 0.47 -21.17
CA GLN A 371 -1.54 1.05 -21.80
C GLN A 371 -0.32 1.01 -20.88
N ARG A 372 -0.50 1.30 -19.58
CA ARG A 372 0.61 1.33 -18.63
C ARG A 372 1.12 -0.06 -18.32
N MET A 373 0.25 -1.06 -18.18
CA MET A 373 0.65 -2.46 -17.95
C MET A 373 1.39 -3.03 -19.15
N ASP A 374 0.95 -2.69 -20.37
CA ASP A 374 1.62 -3.08 -21.62
C ASP A 374 3.04 -2.50 -21.70
N MET A 375 3.21 -1.21 -21.37
CA MET A 375 4.54 -0.57 -21.29
C MET A 375 5.45 -1.21 -20.25
N MET A 376 4.90 -1.76 -19.17
CA MET A 376 5.67 -2.43 -18.12
C MET A 376 5.93 -3.92 -18.44
N HIS A 377 5.45 -4.42 -19.59
CA HIS A 377 5.50 -5.84 -19.97
C HIS A 377 5.00 -6.76 -18.86
N ILE A 378 3.85 -6.41 -18.27
CA ILE A 378 3.14 -7.23 -17.29
C ILE A 378 1.83 -7.66 -17.96
N ASP A 379 1.60 -8.97 -18.09
CA ASP A 379 0.33 -9.50 -18.59
C ASP A 379 -0.81 -8.85 -17.80
N SER A 380 -1.74 -8.20 -18.51
CA SER A 380 -2.82 -7.44 -17.90
C SER A 380 -3.56 -8.33 -16.89
N LEU A 381 -4.03 -7.74 -15.79
CA LEU A 381 -4.79 -8.41 -14.72
C LEU A 381 -6.15 -8.97 -15.17
N THR A 382 -6.35 -9.11 -16.48
CA THR A 382 -7.58 -9.53 -17.16
C THR A 382 -7.37 -10.91 -17.73
N GLU A 383 -7.55 -11.92 -16.90
CA GLU A 383 -8.10 -13.23 -17.27
C GLU A 383 -8.37 -13.99 -15.96
N GLU A 384 -9.49 -13.63 -15.32
CA GLU A 384 -10.41 -14.49 -14.54
C GLU A 384 -11.56 -13.67 -13.93
#